data_AF-A0A815W9B1-F1
#
_entry.id   AF-A0A815W9B1-F1
#
_cell.length_a   1.000
_cell.length_b   1.000
_cell.length_c   1.000
_cell.angle_alpha   90.00
_cell.angle_beta   90.00
_cell.angle_gamma   90.00
#
_symmetry.space_group_name_H-M   'P 1'
#
loop_
_entity.id
_entity.type
_entity.pdbx_description
1 polymer ?
#
loop_
_entity_poly.entity_id
_entity_poly.type
_entity_poly.pdbx_seq_one_letter_code
_entity_poly.pdbx_strand_id
1 'polypeptide(L)'
;MKKKYWICTTSGCKIFIHTDINNNYLSGGKNEHKHAANPELLEVHQTRQQIKRRVINELTPIGAVYDEEMSKASMSSTAIAIFPTVHEIYQGFAKTRRKAMPAPPQS
;
A
#
# COMPACT_ATOMS: atom_id res chain seq x y z
N MET A 1 -21.19 -9.99 7.17
CA MET A 1 -20.47 -9.11 6.21
C MET A 1 -19.06 -8.86 6.70
N LYS A 2 -18.03 -9.12 5.87
CA LYS A 2 -16.64 -8.78 6.19
C LYS A 2 -16.42 -7.27 5.98
N LYS A 3 -15.76 -6.59 6.92
CA LYS A 3 -15.46 -5.15 6.89
C LYS A 3 -13.96 -4.92 7.01
N LYS A 4 -13.45 -3.86 6.39
CA LYS A 4 -12.10 -3.34 6.60
C LYS A 4 -12.17 -2.12 7.51
N TYR A 5 -11.21 -2.03 8.42
CA TYR A 5 -11.08 -0.94 9.39
C TYR A 5 -9.83 -0.14 9.07
N TRP A 6 -9.98 1.17 8.96
CA TRP A 6 -8.90 2.07 8.64
C TRP A 6 -8.85 3.18 9.67
N ILE A 7 -7.64 3.57 10.05
CA ILE A 7 -7.38 4.68 10.96
C ILE A 7 -6.45 5.66 10.27
N CYS A 8 -6.59 6.94 10.61
CA CYS A 8 -5.58 7.92 10.23
C CYS A 8 -4.26 7.61 10.96
N THR A 9 -3.15 7.65 10.24
CA THR A 9 -1.82 7.40 10.80
C THR A 9 -1.17 8.66 11.38
N THR A 10 -1.75 9.84 11.12
CA THR A 10 -1.25 11.10 11.64
C THR A 10 -1.37 11.16 13.15
N SER A 11 -0.27 11.49 13.84
CA SER A 11 -0.24 11.58 15.31
C SER A 11 -1.33 12.52 15.84
N GLY A 12 -2.08 12.05 16.85
CA GLY A 12 -3.18 12.81 17.44
C GLY A 12 -4.49 12.82 16.64
N CYS A 13 -4.51 12.27 15.42
CA CYS A 13 -5.73 12.16 14.62
C CYS A 13 -6.53 10.91 15.00
N LYS A 14 -7.77 11.11 15.46
CA LYS A 14 -8.67 10.03 15.90
C LYS A 14 -9.70 9.63 14.84
N ILE A 15 -9.48 10.01 13.58
CA ILE A 15 -10.38 9.67 12.49
C ILE A 15 -10.20 8.21 12.10
N PHE A 16 -11.32 7.52 11.93
CA PHE A 16 -11.40 6.15 11.47
C PHE A 16 -12.52 6.01 10.45
N ILE A 17 -12.34 5.09 9.50
CA ILE A 17 -13.34 4.75 8.48
C ILE A 17 -13.47 3.23 8.38
N HIS A 18 -14.67 2.78 8.05
CA HIS A 18 -14.98 1.40 7.75
C HIS A 18 -15.42 1.31 6.30
N THR A 19 -14.84 0.35 5.59
CA THR A 19 -15.27 0.02 4.22
C THR A 19 -15.69 -1.44 4.16
N ASP A 20 -16.41 -1.80 3.11
CA ASP A 20 -16.59 -3.20 2.76
C ASP A 20 -15.28 -3.80 2.19
N ILE A 21 -15.34 -5.06 1.77
CA ILE A 21 -14.21 -5.74 1.15
C ILE A 21 -13.77 -5.13 -0.20
N ASN A 22 -14.70 -4.45 -0.89
CA ASN A 22 -14.52 -3.79 -2.19
C ASN A 22 -14.13 -2.31 -2.06
N ASN A 23 -13.87 -1.85 -0.83
CA ASN A 23 -13.54 -0.46 -0.48
C ASN A 23 -14.70 0.53 -0.66
N ASN A 24 -15.96 0.07 -0.72
CA ASN A 24 -17.10 0.95 -0.62
C ASN A 24 -17.21 1.49 0.80
N TYR A 25 -17.42 2.80 0.93
CA TYR A 25 -17.60 3.45 2.22
C TYR A 25 -18.85 2.89 2.93
N LEU A 26 -18.69 2.49 4.20
CA LEU A 26 -19.80 2.00 5.03
C LEU A 26 -20.15 2.98 6.13
N SER A 27 -19.16 3.42 6.89
CA SER A 27 -19.32 4.29 8.05
C SER A 27 -17.96 4.85 8.48
N GLY A 28 -17.93 5.92 9.24
CA GLY A 28 -16.71 6.52 9.77
C GLY A 28 -17.02 7.38 10.98
N GLY A 29 -15.97 7.77 11.72
CA GLY A 29 -16.07 8.77 12.77
C GLY A 29 -16.34 10.17 12.20
N LYS A 30 -15.89 11.23 12.88
CA LYS A 30 -15.96 12.59 12.31
C LYS A 30 -15.22 12.62 10.97
N ASN A 31 -15.77 13.30 9.96
CA ASN A 31 -15.19 13.36 8.62
C ASN A 31 -14.12 14.46 8.46
N GLU A 32 -13.78 15.16 9.53
CA GLU A 32 -12.88 16.32 9.48
C GLU A 32 -11.56 16.02 10.19
N HIS A 33 -10.49 15.97 9.39
CA HIS A 33 -9.12 15.84 9.87
C HIS A 33 -8.64 17.17 10.43
N LYS A 34 -7.94 17.15 11.57
CA LYS A 34 -7.30 18.32 12.18
C LYS A 34 -5.88 18.57 11.66
N HIS A 35 -5.58 18.08 10.46
CA HIS A 35 -4.28 18.20 9.83
C HIS A 35 -4.45 18.26 8.32
N ALA A 36 -3.49 18.89 7.64
CA ALA A 36 -3.41 18.86 6.19
C ALA A 36 -3.12 17.43 5.69
N ALA A 37 -3.51 17.17 4.45
CA ALA A 37 -3.06 15.97 3.75
C ALA A 37 -1.53 16.02 3.59
N ASN A 38 -0.88 14.85 3.62
CA ASN A 38 0.54 14.72 3.32
C ASN A 38 0.66 14.20 1.87
N PRO A 39 0.93 15.08 0.88
CA PRO A 39 0.98 14.69 -0.52
C PRO A 39 2.11 13.71 -0.81
N GLU A 40 3.24 13.82 -0.12
CA GLU A 40 4.39 12.94 -0.32
C GLU A 40 4.07 11.48 0.06
N LEU A 41 3.38 11.27 1.19
CA LEU A 41 2.92 9.94 1.60
C LEU A 41 1.87 9.38 0.65
N LEU A 42 1.04 10.23 0.06
CA LEU A 42 0.07 9.82 -0.94
C LEU A 42 0.78 9.34 -2.21
N GLU A 43 1.76 10.10 -2.72
CA GLU A 43 2.58 9.72 -3.87
C GLU A 43 3.29 8.38 -3.62
N VAL A 44 3.96 8.23 -2.47
CA VAL A 44 4.65 7.00 -2.08
C VAL A 44 3.70 5.81 -2.08
N HIS A 45 2.50 6.00 -1.52
CA HIS A 45 1.51 4.93 -1.50
C HIS A 45 1.00 4.58 -2.91
N GLN A 46 0.73 5.57 -3.76
CA GLN A 46 0.27 5.35 -5.13
C GLN A 46 1.30 4.58 -5.97
N THR A 47 2.55 5.06 -6.00
CA THR A 47 3.65 4.42 -6.74
C THR A 47 3.90 3.01 -6.23
N ARG A 48 3.88 2.80 -4.91
CA ARG A 48 4.02 1.46 -4.32
C ARG A 48 2.88 0.51 -4.73
N GLN A 49 1.64 0.99 -4.82
CA GLN A 49 0.52 0.17 -5.30
C GLN A 49 0.63 -0.12 -6.80
N GLN A 50 1.22 0.77 -7.59
CA GLN A 50 1.51 0.53 -9.00
C GLN A 50 2.56 -0.59 -9.18
N ILE A 51 3.68 -0.52 -8.46
CA ILE A 51 4.69 -1.59 -8.41
C ILE A 51 4.03 -2.91 -7.99
N LYS A 52 3.19 -2.89 -6.95
CA LYS A 52 2.44 -4.08 -6.50
C LYS A 52 1.57 -4.70 -7.57
N ARG A 53 0.80 -3.89 -8.29
CA ARG A 53 -0.05 -4.37 -9.38
C ARG A 53 0.78 -4.98 -10.50
N ARG A 54 1.84 -4.30 -10.94
CA ARG A 54 2.70 -4.78 -12.04
C ARG A 54 3.43 -6.08 -11.68
N VAL A 55 4.03 -6.17 -10.50
CA VAL A 55 4.71 -7.41 -10.05
C VAL A 55 3.77 -8.61 -9.98
N ILE A 56 2.48 -8.40 -9.68
CA ILE A 56 1.50 -9.50 -9.62
C ILE A 56 1.07 -9.93 -11.03
N ASN A 57 0.97 -8.99 -11.97
CA ASN A 57 0.39 -9.22 -13.29
C ASN A 57 1.42 -9.53 -14.38
N GLU A 58 2.67 -9.10 -14.20
CA GLU A 58 3.75 -9.23 -15.16
C GLU A 58 4.77 -10.27 -14.70
N LEU A 59 5.39 -10.97 -15.65
CA LEU A 59 6.53 -11.87 -15.39
C LEU A 59 7.85 -11.11 -15.23
N THR A 60 7.81 -9.77 -15.29
CA THR A 60 8.95 -8.89 -15.13
C THR A 60 9.52 -9.00 -13.72
N PRO A 61 10.85 -9.11 -13.55
CA PRO A 61 11.49 -9.13 -12.23
C PRO A 61 11.13 -7.89 -11.40
N ILE A 62 10.92 -8.09 -10.09
CA ILE A 62 10.54 -7.01 -9.15
C ILE A 62 11.52 -5.82 -9.21
N GLY A 63 12.84 -6.09 -9.30
CA GLY A 63 13.84 -5.03 -9.43
C GLY A 63 13.65 -4.18 -10.68
N ALA A 64 13.41 -4.81 -11.84
CA ALA A 64 13.18 -4.09 -13.09
C ALA A 64 11.87 -3.27 -13.04
N VAL A 65 10.79 -3.83 -12.46
CA VAL A 65 9.55 -3.06 -12.24
C VAL A 65 9.80 -1.89 -11.29
N TYR A 66 10.55 -2.10 -10.21
CA TYR A 66 10.87 -1.04 -9.25
C TYR A 66 11.63 0.11 -9.92
N ASP A 67 12.72 -0.18 -10.63
CA ASP A 67 13.56 0.83 -11.26
C ASP A 67 12.78 1.61 -12.33
N GLU A 68 11.96 0.92 -13.14
CA GLU A 68 11.13 1.54 -14.16
C GLU A 68 10.07 2.46 -13.55
N GLU A 69 9.38 2.00 -12.50
CA GLU A 69 8.35 2.79 -11.82
C GLU A 69 8.94 3.98 -11.07
N MET A 70 10.10 3.81 -10.43
CA MET A 70 10.81 4.92 -9.78
C MET A 70 11.34 5.93 -10.80
N SER A 71 11.75 5.49 -11.99
CA SER A 71 12.19 6.39 -13.07
C SER A 71 11.04 7.18 -13.69
N LYS A 72 9.84 6.59 -13.74
CA LYS A 72 8.61 7.26 -14.21
C LYS A 72 8.01 8.17 -13.16
N ALA A 73 8.18 7.84 -11.88
CA ALA A 73 7.61 8.61 -10.80
C ALA A 73 8.39 9.92 -10.62
N SER A 74 7.78 11.05 -11.01
CA SER A 74 8.30 12.38 -10.73
C SER A 74 8.01 12.75 -9.27
N MET A 75 8.66 12.05 -8.34
CA MET A 75 8.46 12.22 -6.90
C MET A 75 9.33 13.36 -6.36
N SER A 76 8.85 14.04 -5.32
CA SER A 76 9.67 14.99 -4.57
C SER A 76 10.85 14.29 -3.87
N SER A 77 11.91 15.04 -3.56
CA SER A 77 13.05 14.52 -2.80
C SER A 77 12.64 13.92 -1.44
N THR A 78 11.65 14.53 -0.78
CA THR A 78 11.09 14.05 0.48
C THR A 78 10.35 12.72 0.29
N ALA A 79 9.57 12.58 -0.78
CA ALA A 79 8.87 11.34 -1.10
C ALA A 79 9.84 10.21 -1.46
N ILE A 80 10.93 10.50 -2.18
CA ILE A 80 11.99 9.53 -2.47
C ILE A 80 12.67 9.06 -1.18
N ALA A 81 12.96 9.98 -0.25
CA ALA A 81 13.65 9.65 1.00
C ALA A 81 12.86 8.70 1.91
N ILE A 82 11.53 8.74 1.85
CA ILE A 82 10.65 7.84 2.62
C ILE A 82 10.14 6.65 1.79
N PHE A 83 10.52 6.55 0.51
CA PHE A 83 10.10 5.46 -0.35
C PHE A 83 10.83 4.16 0.07
N PRO A 84 10.12 3.03 0.19
CA PRO A 84 10.74 1.76 0.56
C PRO A 84 11.74 1.32 -0.50
N THR A 85 12.87 0.78 -0.07
CA THR A 85 13.88 0.19 -0.94
C THR A 85 13.33 -1.02 -1.70
N VAL A 86 13.98 -1.36 -2.82
CA VAL A 86 13.65 -2.55 -3.59
C VAL A 86 13.64 -3.82 -2.72
N HIS A 87 14.57 -3.94 -1.77
CA HIS A 87 14.64 -5.08 -0.85
C HIS A 87 13.42 -5.16 0.07
N GLU A 88 12.97 -4.05 0.63
CA GLU A 88 11.75 -3.99 1.45
C GLU A 88 10.49 -4.32 0.63
N ILE A 89 10.47 -3.94 -0.64
CA ILE A 89 9.43 -4.35 -1.58
C ILE A 89 9.44 -5.88 -1.76
N TYR A 90 10.59 -6.49 -2.03
CA TYR A 90 10.75 -7.96 -2.13
C TYR A 90 10.24 -8.68 -0.88
N GLN A 91 10.64 -8.24 0.31
CA GLN A 91 10.19 -8.82 1.57
C GLN A 91 8.66 -8.73 1.74
N GLY A 92 8.06 -7.62 1.29
CA GLY A 92 6.62 -7.42 1.29
C GLY A 92 5.89 -8.49 0.46
N PHE A 93 6.38 -8.82 -0.72
CA PHE A 93 5.78 -9.87 -1.57
C PHE A 93 6.01 -11.28 -1.04
N ALA A 94 7.19 -11.57 -0.48
CA ALA A 94 7.48 -12.88 0.12
C ALA A 94 6.54 -13.22 1.29
N LYS A 95 6.10 -12.21 2.06
CA LYS A 95 5.08 -12.36 3.11
C LYS A 95 3.69 -12.61 2.53
N THR A 96 3.35 -12.00 1.39
CA THR A 96 2.05 -12.18 0.73
C THR A 96 1.90 -13.55 0.09
N ARG A 97 2.93 -14.10 -0.58
CA ARG A 97 2.90 -15.46 -1.15
C ARG A 97 2.68 -16.53 -0.07
N ARG A 98 3.33 -16.41 1.09
CA ARG A 98 3.15 -17.37 2.20
C ARG A 98 1.73 -17.40 2.77
N LYS A 99 0.98 -16.29 2.70
CA LYS A 99 -0.42 -16.23 3.15
C LYS A 99 -1.40 -16.87 2.16
N ALA A 100 -1.00 -17.06 0.90
CA ALA A 100 -1.84 -17.60 -0.16
C ALA A 100 -1.59 -19.09 -0.44
N MET A 101 -0.65 -19.74 0.25
CA MET A 101 -0.37 -21.16 0.04
C MET A 101 -1.47 -22.00 0.72
N PRO A 102 -2.27 -22.77 -0.03
CA PRO A 102 -3.19 -23.72 0.58
C PRO A 102 -2.38 -24.75 1.37
N ALA A 103 -2.91 -25.16 2.54
CA ALA A 103 -2.28 -26.20 3.33
C ALA A 103 -2.09 -27.45 2.46
N PRO A 104 -0.94 -28.15 2.55
CA PRO A 104 -0.77 -29.43 1.87
C PRO A 104 -1.90 -30.37 2.30
N PRO A 105 -2.44 -31.20 1.39
CA PRO A 105 -3.48 -32.16 1.74
C PRO A 105 -2.96 -33.03 2.87
N GLN A 106 -3.71 -33.06 3.98
CA GLN A 106 -3.39 -33.96 5.08
C GLN A 106 -3.62 -35.38 4.58
N SER A 107 -2.56 -36.18 4.59
CA SER A 107 -2.57 -37.61 4.25
C SER A 107 -3.17 -38.41 5.39
#